data_AF-A0A2S7Y2T5-F1
#
_entry.id   AF-A0A2S7Y2T5-F1
#
_cell.length_a   1.000
_cell.length_b   1.000
_cell.length_c   1.000
_cell.angle_alpha   90.00
_cell.angle_beta   90.00
_cell.angle_gamma   90.00
#
_symmetry.space_group_name_H-M   'P 1'
#
loop_
_entity.id
_entity.type
_entity.pdbx_description
1 polymer ?
#
loop_
_entity_poly.entity_id
_entity_poly.type
_entity_poly.pdbx_seq_one_letter_code
_entity_poly.pdbx_strand_id
1 'polypeptide(L)'
;MAADLETSKQEPASTLTLSSIPQKRAIDEVHSPARPSPLNPDVKFADPPSQTDDDGQSSRSKPSRVKKESLKKREAKGDSIPPTPDPKAAVKETEQSESSPLRYKLAPPKLSDFEPPRGPVLTQHHEAIMRNGDAVEFFETSDHVANKKNFRYTHCIADPRFPSMIYYRQTEPEPFGPRFSFEDAASHVFFDKTARTVTTDRGFRMARANVAVREGRWYWECKITQGVRPPPPGETKPEGGKHVRMGWARREASLDAPVGFDAYSYGIRDVAGEKVHMSRPKEFFPAGEGICEGDVIGLEIQLPSERLQRKIMAGQYHPAVDAADEPPRPTAEGPNIVRDRVPIRFKAHTYFEKIEYHTTRELEDLMHPSPSAAASANSHPPHPTHSTPALRTLPNSYIKVYKNGVLMGTPFENLLGFLPPASRPMPQVGAREGLDDGMLGYYPAVSIFRGGAAEVNFGPNFWYPPPDLDVVPTEPQKTTLRGVADRYKEQVAEDVVYDIIDEVDFWMQDGGHDSALGGANVKTEAVNLAPGREEIKELVEDD
;
A
#
# COMPACT_ATOMS: atom_id res chain seq x y z
N MET A 1 -27.58 -33.62 -56.54
CA MET A 1 -28.61 -32.72 -57.11
C MET A 1 -28.34 -31.31 -56.59
N ALA A 2 -28.17 -30.35 -57.52
CA ALA A 2 -28.06 -28.87 -57.45
C ALA A 2 -27.64 -28.20 -56.11
N ALA A 3 -26.49 -27.54 -55.96
CA ALA A 3 -25.95 -26.33 -56.60
C ALA A 3 -26.71 -25.02 -56.24
N ASP A 4 -26.05 -24.09 -55.52
CA ASP A 4 -25.75 -22.74 -56.04
C ASP A 4 -24.87 -21.88 -55.11
N LEU A 5 -24.09 -21.00 -55.75
CA LEU A 5 -23.20 -19.94 -55.25
C LEU A 5 -23.99 -18.67 -54.87
N GLU A 6 -23.40 -17.80 -54.02
CA GLU A 6 -23.44 -16.31 -54.09
C GLU A 6 -22.68 -15.71 -52.87
N THR A 7 -21.45 -15.19 -53.01
CA THR A 7 -21.01 -13.79 -53.23
C THR A 7 -21.46 -12.70 -52.24
N SER A 8 -20.46 -12.19 -51.50
CA SER A 8 -20.14 -10.81 -51.08
C SER A 8 -21.21 -9.68 -51.12
N LYS A 9 -21.30 -8.95 -49.99
CA LYS A 9 -21.69 -7.53 -49.92
C LYS A 9 -20.73 -6.72 -49.02
N GLN A 10 -19.86 -5.93 -49.65
CA GLN A 10 -19.40 -4.59 -49.24
C GLN A 10 -20.59 -3.61 -49.46
N GLU A 11 -20.78 -2.43 -48.85
CA GLU A 11 -19.99 -1.27 -48.38
C GLU A 11 -21.02 -0.31 -47.65
N PRO A 12 -20.74 0.96 -47.20
CA PRO A 12 -19.60 1.83 -47.50
C PRO A 12 -18.90 2.52 -46.32
N ALA A 13 -17.67 2.93 -46.61
CA ALA A 13 -16.90 3.92 -45.89
C ALA A 13 -17.48 5.34 -46.09
N SER A 14 -17.37 6.19 -45.07
CA SER A 14 -17.55 7.64 -45.20
C SER A 14 -16.22 8.37 -45.01
N THR A 15 -15.75 8.97 -46.11
CA THR A 15 -14.64 9.93 -46.20
C THR A 15 -15.21 11.34 -46.24
N LEU A 16 -14.85 12.23 -45.31
CA LEU A 16 -14.87 13.69 -45.52
C LEU A 16 -13.75 14.41 -44.74
N THR A 17 -12.68 14.67 -45.49
CA THR A 17 -11.89 15.92 -45.66
C THR A 17 -11.64 16.91 -44.52
N LEU A 18 -10.35 17.26 -44.39
CA LEU A 18 -9.76 18.46 -43.78
C LEU A 18 -10.37 19.79 -44.27
N SER A 19 -10.54 20.76 -43.36
CA SER A 19 -9.90 22.09 -43.43
C SER A 19 -10.43 23.05 -42.35
N SER A 20 -9.53 23.66 -41.58
CA SER A 20 -9.46 25.13 -41.38
C SER A 20 -8.43 25.49 -40.31
N ILE A 21 -7.36 26.12 -40.78
CA ILE A 21 -6.35 26.84 -40.01
C ILE A 21 -6.94 28.21 -39.60
N PRO A 22 -6.60 28.73 -38.40
CA PRO A 22 -6.35 30.16 -38.28
C PRO A 22 -4.93 30.46 -37.76
N GLN A 23 -4.17 31.02 -38.68
CA GLN A 23 -3.11 32.05 -38.62
C GLN A 23 -2.44 32.41 -37.28
N LYS A 24 -1.11 32.26 -37.30
CA LYS A 24 -0.10 33.03 -36.55
C LYS A 24 -0.44 34.52 -36.50
N ARG A 25 -0.25 35.15 -35.32
CA ARG A 25 0.21 36.54 -35.23
C ARG A 25 1.36 36.69 -34.24
N ALA A 26 2.30 37.48 -34.73
CA ALA A 26 3.45 38.19 -34.17
C ALA A 26 3.92 37.89 -32.74
N ILE A 27 5.19 37.51 -32.69
CA ILE A 27 6.15 37.72 -31.60
C ILE A 27 6.31 39.23 -31.42
N ASP A 28 6.16 39.70 -30.18
CA ASP A 28 6.84 40.91 -29.69
C ASP A 28 7.56 40.54 -28.39
N GLU A 29 8.85 40.87 -28.36
CA GLU A 29 9.79 40.71 -27.26
C GLU A 29 9.36 41.53 -26.03
N VAL A 30 9.67 41.04 -24.83
CA VAL A 30 10.65 41.63 -23.89
C VAL A 30 10.71 40.71 -22.67
N HIS A 31 11.85 40.04 -22.50
CA HIS A 31 12.18 39.26 -21.31
C HIS A 31 13.01 40.16 -20.39
N SER A 32 12.52 40.45 -19.19
CA SER A 32 13.34 41.01 -18.11
C SER A 32 12.82 40.51 -16.75
N PRO A 33 13.67 39.91 -15.90
CA PRO A 33 13.25 39.22 -14.68
C PRO A 33 12.89 40.18 -13.54
N ALA A 34 11.92 39.77 -12.72
CA ALA A 34 11.35 40.57 -11.63
C ALA A 34 12.13 40.52 -10.30
N ARG A 35 13.46 40.35 -10.29
CA ARG A 35 14.31 40.52 -9.07
C ARG A 35 15.77 40.92 -9.39
N PRO A 36 16.31 42.01 -8.82
CA PRO A 36 17.71 42.39 -8.93
C PRO A 36 18.64 41.60 -7.98
N SER A 37 19.87 41.36 -8.47
CA SER A 37 20.99 40.63 -7.86
C SER A 37 21.73 41.44 -6.77
N PRO A 38 22.33 40.83 -5.74
CA PRO A 38 22.83 41.51 -4.53
C PRO A 38 24.22 42.17 -4.68
N LEU A 39 24.53 42.74 -5.83
CA LEU A 39 25.86 43.30 -6.15
C LEU A 39 25.79 44.78 -6.60
N ASN A 40 25.16 45.64 -5.80
CA ASN A 40 25.49 47.07 -5.75
C ASN A 40 24.85 47.75 -4.51
N PRO A 41 25.64 48.41 -3.64
CA PRO A 41 25.11 49.16 -2.51
C PRO A 41 24.74 50.60 -2.93
N ASP A 42 23.82 51.18 -2.16
CA ASP A 42 23.36 52.58 -2.19
C ASP A 42 22.40 52.99 -3.32
N VAL A 43 21.15 53.31 -2.97
CA VAL A 43 20.56 54.67 -3.04
C VAL A 43 19.20 54.67 -2.33
N LYS A 44 19.01 55.65 -1.42
CA LYS A 44 17.80 55.91 -0.62
C LYS A 44 16.62 56.38 -1.48
N PHE A 45 15.40 55.96 -1.13
CA PHE A 45 14.18 56.66 -1.54
C PHE A 45 13.27 56.97 -0.34
N ALA A 46 12.87 58.23 -0.29
CA ALA A 46 11.91 58.82 0.63
C ALA A 46 10.48 58.68 0.08
N ASP A 47 9.51 58.68 0.98
CA ASP A 47 8.07 58.53 0.74
C ASP A 47 7.47 59.56 -0.24
N PRO A 48 6.38 59.22 -0.93
CA PRO A 48 5.41 60.19 -1.41
C PRO A 48 4.07 60.13 -0.63
N PRO A 49 3.36 61.27 -0.54
CA PRO A 49 2.13 61.41 0.25
C PRO A 49 0.83 61.26 -0.57
N SER A 50 -0.23 61.23 0.24
CA SER A 50 -1.68 61.32 0.08
C SER A 50 -2.35 62.19 -0.99
N GLN A 51 -3.63 61.84 -1.22
CA GLN A 51 -4.84 62.71 -1.37
C GLN A 51 -5.25 63.14 -2.81
N THR A 52 -6.43 62.66 -3.30
CA THR A 52 -7.75 63.36 -3.47
C THR A 52 -7.82 64.22 -4.74
N ASP A 53 -8.91 64.44 -5.48
CA ASP A 53 -10.34 64.05 -5.49
C ASP A 53 -10.90 64.40 -6.91
N ASP A 54 -12.16 64.02 -7.16
CA ASP A 54 -13.19 64.75 -7.94
C ASP A 54 -13.21 64.68 -9.49
N ASP A 55 -14.34 64.61 -10.23
CA ASP A 55 -15.80 64.46 -9.98
C ASP A 55 -16.49 64.13 -11.34
N GLY A 56 -17.58 63.34 -11.43
CA GLY A 56 -18.87 63.88 -11.92
C GLY A 56 -19.75 63.00 -12.85
N GLN A 57 -20.64 62.20 -12.23
CA GLN A 57 -22.06 61.83 -12.50
C GLN A 57 -22.69 61.56 -13.91
N SER A 58 -23.37 60.40 -14.01
CA SER A 58 -24.84 60.15 -14.19
C SER A 58 -25.05 58.69 -14.66
N SER A 59 -26.04 57.85 -14.31
CA SER A 59 -27.37 57.95 -13.72
C SER A 59 -27.84 56.56 -13.19
N ARG A 60 -28.65 56.55 -12.11
CA ARG A 60 -29.73 55.62 -11.63
C ARG A 60 -29.70 54.12 -12.07
N SER A 61 -29.91 53.08 -11.24
CA SER A 61 -30.80 52.91 -10.07
C SER A 61 -30.49 51.63 -9.23
N LYS A 62 -30.12 51.85 -7.95
CA LYS A 62 -30.43 51.19 -6.64
C LYS A 62 -31.39 49.95 -6.55
N PRO A 63 -31.45 49.20 -5.41
CA PRO A 63 -30.42 48.34 -4.79
C PRO A 63 -31.01 47.11 -4.02
N SER A 64 -30.13 46.40 -3.30
CA SER A 64 -30.41 45.42 -2.24
C SER A 64 -31.20 45.97 -1.04
N ARG A 65 -31.87 45.08 -0.28
CA ARG A 65 -32.38 45.39 1.06
C ARG A 65 -32.25 44.20 2.02
N VAL A 66 -31.33 44.36 2.97
CA VAL A 66 -31.30 43.69 4.29
C VAL A 66 -31.71 44.73 5.34
N LYS A 67 -32.60 44.36 6.27
CA LYS A 67 -32.87 44.92 7.62
C LYS A 67 -34.25 44.42 8.10
N LYS A 68 -34.57 44.12 9.37
CA LYS A 68 -34.02 44.46 10.69
C LYS A 68 -34.79 43.65 11.77
N GLU A 69 -34.18 43.56 12.95
CA GLU A 69 -34.63 43.05 14.26
C GLU A 69 -36.05 43.39 14.74
N SER A 70 -36.54 42.61 15.71
CA SER A 70 -37.45 43.09 16.76
C SER A 70 -37.11 42.52 18.14
N LEU A 71 -36.77 43.42 19.06
CA LEU A 71 -36.67 43.24 20.53
C LEU A 71 -38.06 43.28 21.18
N LYS A 72 -38.28 42.47 22.24
CA LYS A 72 -39.26 42.74 23.30
C LYS A 72 -38.58 42.60 24.67
N LYS A 73 -38.71 43.66 25.46
CA LYS A 73 -38.19 43.84 26.84
C LYS A 73 -39.33 43.58 27.83
N ARG A 74 -39.06 42.91 28.95
CA ARG A 74 -39.82 43.07 30.21
C ARG A 74 -38.85 42.92 31.40
N GLU A 75 -38.77 43.96 32.22
CA GLU A 75 -37.94 44.06 33.43
C GLU A 75 -38.71 43.56 34.66
N ALA A 76 -37.99 43.01 35.64
CA ALA A 76 -38.22 43.21 37.08
C ALA A 76 -36.93 42.91 37.87
N LYS A 77 -36.58 43.82 38.80
CA LYS A 77 -35.39 43.85 39.68
C LYS A 77 -35.50 42.87 40.87
N GLY A 78 -34.34 42.45 41.38
CA GLY A 78 -34.13 41.98 42.75
C GLY A 78 -32.67 41.63 43.03
N ASP A 79 -32.01 42.38 43.92
CA ASP A 79 -30.61 42.24 44.37
C ASP A 79 -30.31 40.91 45.09
N SER A 80 -29.10 40.35 44.92
CA SER A 80 -28.12 40.08 46.02
C SER A 80 -26.97 39.12 45.63
N ILE A 81 -25.72 39.62 45.80
CA ILE A 81 -24.44 38.94 46.14
C ILE A 81 -23.80 37.99 45.09
N PRO A 82 -22.51 38.17 44.74
CA PRO A 82 -21.78 37.28 43.83
C PRO A 82 -21.19 36.06 44.58
N PRO A 83 -21.29 34.83 44.06
CA PRO A 83 -20.43 33.74 44.52
C PRO A 83 -19.07 33.85 43.83
N THR A 84 -18.02 33.82 44.63
CA THR A 84 -16.62 33.60 44.23
C THR A 84 -16.48 32.36 43.34
N PRO A 85 -15.67 32.39 42.27
CA PRO A 85 -15.36 31.19 41.51
C PRO A 85 -14.33 30.35 42.28
N ASP A 86 -14.74 29.18 42.77
CA ASP A 86 -13.80 28.18 43.28
C ASP A 86 -12.89 27.67 42.15
N PRO A 87 -11.59 27.43 42.40
CA PRO A 87 -10.66 26.97 41.39
C PRO A 87 -10.84 25.46 41.13
N LYS A 88 -11.21 25.13 39.89
CA LYS A 88 -10.90 23.92 39.12
C LYS A 88 -10.59 22.62 39.91
N ALA A 89 -11.40 21.59 39.65
CA ALA A 89 -10.84 20.33 39.14
C ALA A 89 -11.14 20.29 37.64
N ALA A 90 -10.23 20.86 36.84
CA ALA A 90 -10.19 20.51 35.43
C ALA A 90 -9.84 19.02 35.39
N VAL A 91 -10.79 18.19 34.96
CA VAL A 91 -10.48 16.85 34.50
C VAL A 91 -9.41 17.04 33.43
N LYS A 92 -8.17 16.64 33.73
CA LYS A 92 -7.19 16.40 32.70
C LYS A 92 -7.80 15.28 31.86
N GLU A 93 -8.37 15.61 30.71
CA GLU A 93 -8.37 14.66 29.61
C GLU A 93 -6.91 14.30 29.41
N THR A 94 -6.53 13.11 29.84
CA THR A 94 -5.22 12.56 29.53
C THR A 94 -5.20 12.46 28.01
N GLU A 95 -4.49 13.38 27.35
CA GLU A 95 -4.24 13.34 25.91
C GLU A 95 -3.84 11.91 25.57
N GLN A 96 -4.64 11.25 24.75
CA GLN A 96 -4.30 9.94 24.22
C GLN A 96 -2.91 10.08 23.61
N SER A 97 -1.93 9.30 24.07
CA SER A 97 -0.59 9.38 23.48
C SER A 97 -0.79 9.11 21.97
N GLU A 98 -0.40 10.06 21.11
CA GLU A 98 -0.52 9.88 19.65
C GLU A 98 0.21 8.59 19.20
N SER A 99 1.10 8.09 20.05
CA SER A 99 1.93 6.89 19.89
C SER A 99 1.32 5.55 20.35
N SER A 100 0.19 5.51 21.06
CA SER A 100 -0.41 4.25 21.57
C SER A 100 -1.52 3.70 20.65
N PRO A 101 -1.73 2.37 20.56
CA PRO A 101 -2.86 1.78 19.83
C PRO A 101 -4.23 2.14 20.43
N LEU A 102 -5.27 2.13 19.61
CA LEU A 102 -6.65 2.32 20.06
C LEU A 102 -7.16 1.08 20.80
N ARG A 103 -7.70 1.28 22.02
CA ARG A 103 -8.43 0.24 22.75
C ARG A 103 -9.93 0.35 22.50
N TYR A 104 -10.52 -0.73 21.99
CA TYR A 104 -11.96 -0.83 21.72
C TYR A 104 -12.68 -1.50 22.88
N LYS A 105 -13.83 -0.98 23.32
CA LYS A 105 -14.66 -1.69 24.32
C LYS A 105 -15.40 -2.85 23.65
N LEU A 106 -15.21 -4.07 24.14
CA LEU A 106 -15.76 -5.30 23.56
C LEU A 106 -16.37 -6.21 24.63
N ALA A 107 -17.27 -7.09 24.19
CA ALA A 107 -17.74 -8.20 25.01
C ALA A 107 -16.60 -9.18 25.34
N PRO A 108 -16.72 -9.96 26.43
CA PRO A 108 -15.84 -11.09 26.68
C PRO A 108 -15.81 -12.08 25.49
N PRO A 109 -14.66 -12.73 25.23
CA PRO A 109 -14.55 -13.74 24.17
C PRO A 109 -15.52 -14.91 24.35
N LYS A 110 -16.04 -15.44 23.22
CA LYS A 110 -16.78 -16.70 23.18
C LYS A 110 -15.80 -17.87 23.32
N LEU A 111 -16.25 -19.04 23.79
CA LEU A 111 -15.39 -20.23 23.90
C LEU A 111 -14.76 -20.64 22.56
N SER A 112 -15.49 -20.46 21.45
CA SER A 112 -14.99 -20.70 20.10
C SER A 112 -13.85 -19.77 19.70
N ASP A 113 -13.73 -18.59 20.30
CA ASP A 113 -12.69 -17.62 19.94
C ASP A 113 -11.30 -18.06 20.43
N PHE A 114 -11.22 -19.05 21.32
CA PHE A 114 -9.98 -19.67 21.79
C PHE A 114 -9.52 -20.82 20.88
N GLU A 115 -10.35 -21.24 19.91
CA GLU A 115 -9.98 -22.28 18.95
C GLU A 115 -9.04 -21.70 17.89
N PRO A 116 -7.96 -22.39 17.50
CA PRO A 116 -7.09 -21.95 16.43
C PRO A 116 -7.86 -21.73 15.12
N PRO A 117 -7.52 -20.70 14.31
CA PRO A 117 -8.18 -20.48 13.04
C PRO A 117 -7.86 -21.64 12.10
N ARG A 118 -8.83 -21.98 11.26
CA ARG A 118 -8.63 -22.97 10.20
C ARG A 118 -8.23 -22.25 8.92
N GLY A 119 -7.55 -22.97 8.03
CA GLY A 119 -7.36 -22.51 6.67
C GLY A 119 -8.70 -22.35 5.93
N PRO A 120 -8.70 -21.72 4.74
CA PRO A 120 -9.91 -21.59 3.95
C PRO A 120 -10.47 -22.96 3.55
N VAL A 121 -11.77 -23.01 3.29
CA VAL A 121 -12.38 -24.19 2.67
C VAL A 121 -11.95 -24.23 1.21
N LEU A 122 -11.35 -25.36 0.80
CA LEU A 122 -10.86 -25.57 -0.56
C LEU A 122 -11.88 -26.39 -1.35
N THR A 123 -12.56 -25.76 -2.30
CA THR A 123 -13.47 -26.43 -3.24
C THR A 123 -12.75 -26.65 -4.56
N GLN A 124 -12.62 -27.91 -5.00
CA GLN A 124 -11.93 -28.21 -6.25
C GLN A 124 -12.63 -27.52 -7.42
N HIS A 125 -11.87 -26.76 -8.22
CA HIS A 125 -12.39 -26.06 -9.38
C HIS A 125 -11.99 -26.77 -10.67
N HIS A 126 -10.69 -27.00 -10.89
CA HIS A 126 -10.19 -27.67 -12.08
C HIS A 126 -8.80 -28.27 -11.85
N GLU A 127 -8.34 -29.06 -12.80
CA GLU A 127 -7.00 -29.63 -12.83
C GLU A 127 -6.27 -29.11 -14.07
N ALA A 128 -4.99 -28.79 -13.91
CA ALA A 128 -4.12 -28.41 -15.02
C ALA A 128 -2.96 -29.41 -15.14
N ILE A 129 -2.72 -29.88 -16.36
CA ILE A 129 -1.59 -30.74 -16.68
C ILE A 129 -0.37 -29.85 -16.93
N MET A 130 0.65 -30.04 -16.10
CA MET A 130 1.93 -29.36 -16.19
C MET A 130 2.78 -29.95 -17.31
N ARG A 131 3.80 -29.20 -17.74
CA ARG A 131 4.68 -29.60 -18.85
C ARG A 131 5.42 -30.93 -18.60
N ASN A 132 5.68 -31.26 -17.35
CA ASN A 132 6.33 -32.52 -16.94
C ASN A 132 5.35 -33.70 -16.86
N GLY A 133 4.06 -33.49 -17.14
CA GLY A 133 3.01 -34.51 -17.04
C GLY A 133 2.35 -34.60 -15.66
N ASP A 134 2.84 -33.86 -14.66
CA ASP A 134 2.21 -33.80 -13.35
C ASP A 134 0.90 -33.03 -13.44
N ALA A 135 -0.10 -33.48 -12.70
CA ALA A 135 -1.38 -32.80 -12.63
C ALA A 135 -1.46 -31.99 -11.33
N VAL A 136 -1.87 -30.72 -11.45
CA VAL A 136 -2.05 -29.83 -10.30
C VAL A 136 -3.51 -29.44 -10.20
N GLU A 137 -4.08 -29.71 -9.04
CA GLU A 137 -5.45 -29.33 -8.69
C GLU A 137 -5.48 -27.87 -8.23
N PHE A 138 -6.41 -27.10 -8.79
CA PHE A 138 -6.71 -25.74 -8.38
C PHE A 138 -8.06 -25.67 -7.68
N PHE A 139 -8.09 -24.91 -6.59
CA PHE A 139 -9.20 -24.77 -5.68
C PHE A 139 -9.68 -23.32 -5.65
N GLU A 140 -10.99 -23.16 -5.59
CA GLU A 140 -11.62 -21.94 -5.11
C GLU A 140 -11.62 -21.97 -3.58
N THR A 141 -11.29 -20.83 -2.98
CA THR A 141 -11.23 -20.68 -1.51
C THR A 141 -12.46 -19.97 -0.99
N SER A 142 -13.10 -20.53 0.03
CA SER A 142 -14.21 -19.92 0.75
C SER A 142 -13.99 -19.95 2.27
N ASP A 143 -14.96 -19.41 3.02
CA ASP A 143 -14.96 -19.33 4.49
C ASP A 143 -13.80 -18.52 5.10
N HIS A 144 -13.19 -17.63 4.31
CA HIS A 144 -12.25 -16.62 4.74
C HIS A 144 -12.69 -15.22 4.30
N VAL A 145 -12.09 -14.17 4.88
CA VAL A 145 -12.41 -12.77 4.53
C VAL A 145 -11.36 -12.23 3.57
N ALA A 146 -11.77 -11.87 2.36
CA ALA A 146 -10.93 -11.11 1.45
C ALA A 146 -10.77 -9.65 1.91
N ASN A 147 -9.57 -9.10 1.74
CA ASN A 147 -9.32 -7.67 1.94
C ASN A 147 -10.24 -6.87 1.01
N LYS A 148 -10.99 -5.93 1.60
CA LYS A 148 -11.86 -5.00 0.87
C LYS A 148 -11.16 -3.65 0.81
N LYS A 149 -11.52 -2.79 -0.16
CA LYS A 149 -10.85 -1.49 -0.40
C LYS A 149 -10.63 -0.60 0.83
N ASN A 150 -11.41 -0.78 1.90
CA ASN A 150 -11.35 0.03 3.11
C ASN A 150 -10.71 -0.69 4.32
N PHE A 151 -10.61 -2.01 4.26
CA PHE A 151 -10.22 -2.83 5.42
C PHE A 151 -9.39 -4.03 5.00
N ARG A 152 -8.37 -4.31 5.79
CA ARG A 152 -7.65 -5.57 5.74
C ARG A 152 -7.94 -6.44 6.94
N TYR A 153 -7.81 -7.73 6.73
CA TYR A 153 -8.12 -8.76 7.71
C TYR A 153 -6.89 -9.62 7.96
N THR A 154 -6.60 -9.86 9.24
CA THR A 154 -5.55 -10.80 9.69
C THR A 154 -6.14 -11.69 10.77
N HIS A 155 -5.85 -12.98 10.78
CA HIS A 155 -6.44 -13.89 11.78
C HIS A 155 -6.01 -13.51 13.20
N CYS A 156 -6.92 -13.69 14.15
CA CYS A 156 -6.65 -13.50 15.58
C CYS A 156 -7.29 -14.62 16.40
N ILE A 157 -6.78 -14.86 17.61
CA ILE A 157 -7.41 -15.76 18.59
C ILE A 157 -7.52 -15.07 19.94
N ALA A 158 -8.47 -15.50 20.74
CA ALA A 158 -8.50 -15.21 22.16
C ALA A 158 -7.41 -16.04 22.89
N ASP A 159 -6.70 -15.38 23.80
CA ASP A 159 -5.61 -15.92 24.60
C ASP A 159 -5.69 -15.34 26.03
N PRO A 160 -5.88 -16.18 27.06
CA PRO A 160 -6.00 -15.72 28.45
C PRO A 160 -4.76 -14.98 28.98
N ARG A 161 -3.61 -15.10 28.30
CA ARG A 161 -2.35 -14.45 28.69
C ARG A 161 -2.30 -12.97 28.31
N PHE A 162 -3.30 -12.47 27.61
CA PHE A 162 -3.38 -11.11 27.05
C PHE A 162 -4.61 -10.34 27.56
N PRO A 163 -4.87 -10.26 28.89
CA PRO A 163 -6.09 -9.68 29.43
C PRO A 163 -6.24 -8.17 29.13
N SER A 164 -5.18 -7.39 29.06
CA SER A 164 -5.25 -5.94 28.88
C SER A 164 -5.59 -5.53 27.44
N MET A 165 -5.25 -6.35 26.44
CA MET A 165 -5.72 -6.24 25.05
C MET A 165 -7.05 -6.98 24.79
N ILE A 166 -7.81 -7.28 25.84
CA ILE A 166 -9.13 -7.93 25.74
C ILE A 166 -8.99 -9.32 25.11
N TYR A 167 -7.91 -10.03 25.45
CA TYR A 167 -7.60 -11.40 25.10
C TYR A 167 -7.24 -11.66 23.63
N TYR A 168 -7.48 -10.75 22.68
CA TYR A 168 -7.22 -11.06 21.27
C TYR A 168 -5.78 -10.74 20.88
N ARG A 169 -5.07 -11.74 20.35
CA ARG A 169 -3.74 -11.57 19.75
C ARG A 169 -3.72 -12.10 18.32
N GLN A 170 -2.71 -11.72 17.53
CA GLN A 170 -2.61 -12.14 16.14
C GLN A 170 -2.18 -13.61 16.06
N THR A 171 -2.56 -14.28 14.98
CA THR A 171 -2.13 -15.64 14.67
C THR A 171 -2.11 -15.86 13.16
N GLU A 172 -1.40 -16.89 12.71
CA GLU A 172 -1.45 -17.34 11.32
C GLU A 172 -2.31 -18.62 11.19
N PRO A 173 -3.08 -18.78 10.11
CA PRO A 173 -3.73 -20.04 9.75
C PRO A 173 -2.81 -20.93 8.90
N GLU A 174 -3.17 -22.21 8.78
CA GLU A 174 -2.55 -23.12 7.81
C GLU A 174 -2.86 -22.72 6.35
N PRO A 175 -1.96 -23.03 5.38
CA PRO A 175 -0.65 -23.69 5.52
C PRO A 175 0.42 -22.76 6.11
N PHE A 176 1.18 -23.22 7.11
CA PHE A 176 2.24 -22.39 7.71
C PHE A 176 3.42 -22.19 6.77
N GLY A 177 3.89 -20.94 6.68
CA GLY A 177 5.04 -20.55 5.87
C GLY A 177 4.74 -19.44 4.86
N PRO A 178 5.76 -19.01 4.10
CA PRO A 178 5.60 -18.04 3.04
C PRO A 178 4.78 -18.67 1.89
N ARG A 179 3.71 -17.98 1.51
CA ARG A 179 2.72 -18.39 0.50
C ARG A 179 2.01 -17.16 -0.05
N PHE A 180 1.17 -17.32 -1.07
CA PHE A 180 0.18 -16.29 -1.40
C PHE A 180 -0.86 -16.17 -0.27
N SER A 181 -1.21 -14.95 0.10
CA SER A 181 -2.29 -14.71 1.06
C SER A 181 -3.64 -14.97 0.40
N PHE A 182 -4.53 -15.66 1.11
CA PHE A 182 -5.91 -15.85 0.65
C PHE A 182 -6.72 -14.56 0.76
N GLU A 183 -6.44 -13.79 1.80
CA GLU A 183 -7.06 -12.51 2.11
C GLU A 183 -6.58 -11.40 1.15
N ASP A 184 -5.33 -11.48 0.68
CA ASP A 184 -4.69 -10.47 -0.17
C ASP A 184 -4.52 -10.93 -1.63
N ALA A 185 -5.58 -11.52 -2.17
CA ALA A 185 -5.71 -11.93 -3.56
C ALA A 185 -7.02 -11.43 -4.17
N ALA A 186 -7.01 -11.19 -5.49
CA ALA A 186 -8.21 -10.80 -6.20
C ALA A 186 -9.25 -11.93 -6.25
N SER A 187 -10.52 -11.56 -6.44
CA SER A 187 -11.56 -12.55 -6.71
C SER A 187 -11.25 -13.35 -7.98
N HIS A 188 -11.61 -14.64 -7.98
CA HIS A 188 -11.29 -15.59 -9.06
C HIS A 188 -9.78 -15.82 -9.27
N VAL A 189 -8.98 -15.69 -8.22
CA VAL A 189 -7.69 -16.39 -8.10
C VAL A 189 -7.97 -17.77 -7.52
N PHE A 190 -7.44 -18.81 -8.17
CA PHE A 190 -7.52 -20.18 -7.70
C PHE A 190 -6.14 -20.64 -7.25
N PHE A 191 -6.09 -21.39 -6.16
CA PHE A 191 -4.87 -21.78 -5.48
C PHE A 191 -4.68 -23.30 -5.54
N ASP A 192 -3.44 -23.77 -5.48
CA ASP A 192 -3.19 -25.14 -5.06
C ASP A 192 -3.36 -25.29 -3.52
N LYS A 193 -3.29 -26.53 -3.02
CA LYS A 193 -3.42 -26.81 -1.57
C LYS A 193 -2.37 -26.10 -0.71
N THR A 194 -1.20 -25.78 -1.27
CA THR A 194 -0.12 -25.10 -0.54
C THR A 194 -0.18 -23.57 -0.65
N ALA A 195 -1.06 -23.04 -1.49
CA ALA A 195 -1.15 -21.64 -1.88
C ALA A 195 0.18 -21.05 -2.37
N ARG A 196 0.98 -21.86 -3.06
CA ARG A 196 2.20 -21.44 -3.75
C ARG A 196 2.05 -21.43 -5.26
N THR A 197 0.99 -22.04 -5.78
CA THR A 197 0.65 -21.98 -7.19
C THR A 197 -0.70 -21.30 -7.35
N VAL A 198 -0.77 -20.34 -8.28
CA VAL A 198 -1.99 -19.60 -8.57
C VAL A 198 -2.33 -19.62 -10.05
N THR A 199 -3.63 -19.64 -10.36
CA THR A 199 -4.19 -19.52 -11.72
C THR A 199 -5.52 -18.74 -11.71
N THR A 200 -5.99 -18.34 -12.89
CA THR A 200 -7.27 -17.63 -13.07
C THR A 200 -7.91 -18.05 -14.39
N ASP A 201 -9.19 -17.84 -14.57
CA ASP A 201 -9.94 -18.21 -15.77
C ASP A 201 -10.06 -17.07 -16.80
N ARG A 202 -10.15 -15.82 -16.33
CA ARG A 202 -10.57 -14.66 -17.11
C ARG A 202 -9.51 -13.56 -17.13
N GLY A 203 -9.87 -12.38 -16.62
CA GLY A 203 -9.06 -11.16 -16.71
C GLY A 203 -7.77 -11.25 -15.90
N PHE A 204 -7.03 -10.15 -15.88
CA PHE A 204 -5.86 -10.08 -15.00
C PHE A 204 -6.33 -10.08 -13.55
N ARG A 205 -5.72 -10.96 -12.76
CA ARG A 205 -5.90 -11.07 -11.32
C ARG A 205 -4.54 -11.13 -10.65
N MET A 206 -4.36 -10.46 -9.52
CA MET A 206 -3.12 -10.49 -8.74
C MET A 206 -3.34 -11.22 -7.42
N ALA A 207 -2.30 -11.93 -6.99
CA ALA A 207 -2.14 -12.39 -5.62
C ALA A 207 -0.81 -11.88 -5.07
N ARG A 208 -0.83 -11.41 -3.82
CA ARG A 208 0.37 -11.01 -3.07
C ARG A 208 0.75 -12.09 -2.06
N ALA A 209 2.04 -12.19 -1.76
CA ALA A 209 2.52 -13.04 -0.68
C ALA A 209 2.05 -12.53 0.68
N ASN A 210 2.00 -13.41 1.69
CA ASN A 210 1.72 -13.04 3.08
C ASN A 210 2.92 -12.38 3.81
N VAL A 211 4.01 -12.09 3.08
CA VAL A 211 5.27 -11.59 3.63
C VAL A 211 5.65 -10.26 2.98
N ALA A 212 5.87 -9.23 3.81
CA ALA A 212 6.33 -7.91 3.36
C ALA A 212 7.83 -7.74 3.62
N VAL A 213 8.57 -7.23 2.63
CA VAL A 213 9.95 -6.77 2.87
C VAL A 213 9.97 -5.26 3.10
N ARG A 214 10.70 -4.84 4.13
CA ARG A 214 10.72 -3.45 4.62
C ARG A 214 12.08 -2.79 4.49
N GLU A 215 13.16 -3.54 4.62
CA GLU A 215 14.54 -3.06 4.48
C GLU A 215 15.45 -4.23 4.09
N GLY A 216 16.70 -3.95 3.69
CA GLY A 216 17.70 -4.97 3.38
C GLY A 216 17.51 -5.61 2.00
N ARG A 217 18.14 -6.78 1.80
CA ARG A 217 18.24 -7.47 0.50
C ARG A 217 17.53 -8.82 0.51
N TRP A 218 16.56 -9.00 -0.38
CA TRP A 218 15.69 -10.18 -0.38
C TRP A 218 15.55 -10.79 -1.78
N TYR A 219 15.34 -12.11 -1.83
CA TYR A 219 15.18 -12.88 -3.07
C TYR A 219 14.02 -13.88 -2.99
N TRP A 220 13.30 -14.03 -4.10
CA TRP A 220 12.32 -15.10 -4.34
C TRP A 220 12.27 -15.47 -5.82
N GLU A 221 11.68 -16.62 -6.13
CA GLU A 221 11.55 -17.14 -7.50
C GLU A 221 10.10 -17.40 -7.89
N CYS A 222 9.82 -17.19 -9.17
CA CYS A 222 8.53 -17.42 -9.82
C CYS A 222 8.73 -18.32 -11.05
N LYS A 223 8.22 -19.54 -11.00
CA LYS A 223 8.21 -20.48 -12.12
C LYS A 223 6.93 -20.33 -12.93
N ILE A 224 7.04 -20.17 -14.24
CA ILE A 224 5.88 -20.14 -15.13
C ILE A 224 5.43 -21.56 -15.44
N THR A 225 4.33 -21.98 -14.82
CA THR A 225 3.82 -23.34 -14.97
C THR A 225 2.84 -23.48 -16.13
N GLN A 226 2.12 -22.41 -16.45
CA GLN A 226 1.30 -22.29 -17.66
C GLN A 226 1.45 -20.87 -18.21
N GLY A 227 1.90 -20.73 -19.46
CA GLY A 227 2.19 -19.41 -20.03
C GLY A 227 2.39 -19.44 -21.54
N VAL A 228 3.11 -18.44 -22.04
CA VAL A 228 3.46 -18.35 -23.47
C VAL A 228 4.33 -19.55 -23.86
N ARG A 229 3.97 -20.24 -24.94
CA ARG A 229 4.77 -21.33 -25.50
C ARG A 229 5.42 -20.91 -26.81
N PRO A 230 6.65 -21.36 -27.09
CA PRO A 230 7.27 -21.15 -28.39
C PRO A 230 6.36 -21.66 -29.52
N PRO A 231 6.37 -21.02 -30.71
CA PRO A 231 5.59 -21.48 -31.84
C PRO A 231 5.94 -22.93 -32.20
N PRO A 232 4.96 -23.76 -32.59
CA PRO A 232 5.22 -25.06 -33.21
C PRO A 232 6.07 -24.93 -34.49
N PRO A 233 6.80 -25.98 -34.89
CA PRO A 233 7.55 -25.98 -36.15
C PRO A 233 6.63 -25.63 -37.35
N GLY A 234 6.92 -24.53 -38.03
CA GLY A 234 6.15 -24.05 -39.18
C GLY A 234 5.20 -22.88 -38.88
N GLU A 235 5.03 -22.51 -37.61
CA GLU A 235 4.27 -21.32 -37.21
C GLU A 235 5.21 -20.20 -36.75
N THR A 236 4.77 -18.95 -36.90
CA THR A 236 5.55 -17.76 -36.51
C THR A 236 5.04 -17.10 -35.23
N LYS A 237 3.84 -17.49 -34.77
CA LYS A 237 3.21 -16.91 -33.58
C LYS A 237 3.25 -17.89 -32.41
N PRO A 238 3.68 -17.46 -31.22
CA PRO A 238 3.58 -18.27 -30.01
C PRO A 238 2.15 -18.78 -29.79
N GLU A 239 2.03 -20.00 -29.25
CA GLU A 239 0.74 -20.48 -28.76
C GLU A 239 0.38 -19.61 -27.53
N GLY A 240 -0.65 -18.79 -27.69
CA GLY A 240 -0.92 -17.65 -26.82
C GLY A 240 -2.19 -17.77 -25.99
N GLY A 241 -2.44 -16.74 -25.18
CA GLY A 241 -3.68 -16.56 -24.43
C GLY A 241 -3.50 -16.62 -22.92
N LYS A 242 -2.52 -17.38 -22.44
CA LYS A 242 -2.15 -17.48 -21.03
C LYS A 242 -1.00 -16.54 -20.72
N HIS A 243 -1.19 -15.63 -19.76
CA HIS A 243 -0.16 -14.66 -19.41
C HIS A 243 0.13 -14.58 -17.92
N VAL A 244 1.39 -14.31 -17.60
CA VAL A 244 1.87 -14.08 -16.24
C VAL A 244 2.71 -12.81 -16.18
N ARG A 245 2.55 -12.04 -15.09
CA ARG A 245 3.47 -10.99 -14.67
C ARG A 245 3.89 -11.24 -13.24
N MET A 246 5.12 -10.91 -12.91
CA MET A 246 5.68 -11.07 -11.58
C MET A 246 6.46 -9.82 -11.18
N GLY A 247 6.56 -9.56 -9.89
CA GLY A 247 7.25 -8.38 -9.41
C GLY A 247 7.06 -8.11 -7.93
N TRP A 248 7.23 -6.85 -7.57
CA TRP A 248 7.02 -6.36 -6.22
C TRP A 248 5.89 -5.35 -6.21
N ALA A 249 4.96 -5.48 -5.26
CA ALA A 249 3.82 -4.58 -5.10
C ALA A 249 3.70 -4.10 -3.67
N ARG A 250 3.33 -2.84 -3.49
CA ARG A 250 2.88 -2.32 -2.19
C ARG A 250 1.41 -2.71 -1.96
N ARG A 251 0.95 -2.50 -0.73
CA ARG A 251 -0.40 -2.84 -0.29
C ARG A 251 -1.49 -2.06 -1.01
N GLU A 252 -1.20 -0.81 -1.42
CA GLU A 252 -2.14 0.04 -2.16
C GLU A 252 -2.34 -0.38 -3.62
N ALA A 253 -1.50 -1.28 -4.15
CA ALA A 253 -1.61 -1.74 -5.53
C ALA A 253 -2.93 -2.49 -5.76
N SER A 254 -3.58 -2.23 -6.89
CA SER A 254 -4.89 -2.86 -7.18
C SER A 254 -4.73 -4.34 -7.49
N LEU A 255 -5.42 -5.21 -6.74
CA LEU A 255 -5.41 -6.66 -6.97
C LEU A 255 -6.14 -7.06 -8.27
N ASP A 256 -7.09 -6.24 -8.74
CA ASP A 256 -7.81 -6.45 -10.00
C ASP A 256 -7.00 -6.05 -11.25
N ALA A 257 -5.79 -5.56 -11.06
CA ALA A 257 -4.90 -5.11 -12.13
C ALA A 257 -3.59 -5.92 -12.13
N PRO A 258 -2.88 -6.00 -13.27
CA PRO A 258 -1.60 -6.71 -13.31
C PRO A 258 -0.49 -5.95 -12.58
N VAL A 259 0.51 -6.66 -12.04
CA VAL A 259 1.73 -6.04 -11.48
C VAL A 259 2.36 -5.09 -12.52
N GLY A 260 2.72 -3.89 -12.06
CA GLY A 260 3.25 -2.80 -12.90
C GLY A 260 2.17 -1.92 -13.53
N PHE A 261 0.88 -2.14 -13.24
CA PHE A 261 -0.21 -1.30 -13.72
C PHE A 261 -0.15 0.12 -13.15
N ASP A 262 0.08 0.23 -11.84
CA ASP A 262 0.06 1.48 -11.07
C ASP A 262 1.46 1.94 -10.64
N ALA A 263 1.51 3.02 -9.87
CA ALA A 263 2.74 3.53 -9.24
C ALA A 263 3.18 2.69 -8.03
N TYR A 264 2.32 1.80 -7.53
CA TYR A 264 2.52 1.03 -6.31
C TYR A 264 3.18 -0.33 -6.58
N SER A 265 3.39 -0.68 -7.84
CA SER A 265 3.96 -1.96 -8.24
C SER A 265 4.99 -1.83 -9.37
N TYR A 266 5.98 -2.72 -9.35
CA TYR A 266 7.04 -2.86 -10.35
C TYR A 266 7.05 -4.30 -10.85
N GLY A 267 6.81 -4.50 -12.14
CA GLY A 267 6.62 -5.83 -12.71
C GLY A 267 7.49 -6.11 -13.93
N ILE A 268 7.74 -7.39 -14.17
CA ILE A 268 8.17 -7.92 -15.45
C ILE A 268 6.98 -8.68 -16.05
N ARG A 269 6.74 -8.50 -17.34
CA ARG A 269 5.74 -9.29 -18.07
C ARG A 269 6.41 -10.36 -18.92
N ASP A 270 5.68 -11.44 -19.10
CA ASP A 270 6.10 -12.59 -19.89
C ASP A 270 6.47 -12.24 -21.35
N VAL A 271 5.63 -11.45 -22.01
CA VAL A 271 5.82 -11.02 -23.40
C VAL A 271 7.12 -10.21 -23.50
N ALA A 272 8.09 -10.76 -24.23
CA ALA A 272 9.40 -10.19 -24.49
C ALA A 272 10.22 -9.83 -23.23
N GLY A 273 9.82 -10.27 -22.03
CA GLY A 273 10.51 -9.92 -20.79
C GLY A 273 10.56 -8.41 -20.53
N GLU A 274 9.54 -7.67 -20.94
CA GLU A 274 9.47 -6.22 -20.75
C GLU A 274 9.33 -5.86 -19.27
N LYS A 275 10.01 -4.79 -18.86
CA LYS A 275 9.76 -4.17 -17.55
C LYS A 275 8.55 -3.25 -17.64
N VAL A 276 7.70 -3.26 -16.63
CA VAL A 276 6.44 -2.51 -16.60
C VAL A 276 6.29 -1.81 -15.26
N HIS A 277 6.04 -0.50 -15.32
CA HIS A 277 5.68 0.33 -14.18
C HIS A 277 4.76 1.44 -14.67
N MET A 278 3.69 1.74 -13.92
CA MET A 278 2.65 2.71 -14.32
C MET A 278 2.08 2.45 -15.73
N SER A 279 1.83 1.18 -16.06
CA SER A 279 1.28 0.76 -17.36
C SER A 279 2.13 1.15 -18.56
N ARG A 280 3.45 1.31 -18.38
CA ARG A 280 4.40 1.64 -19.45
C ARG A 280 5.40 0.48 -19.64
N PRO A 281 5.11 -0.49 -20.51
CA PRO A 281 6.08 -1.51 -20.90
C PRO A 281 7.29 -0.89 -21.59
N LYS A 282 8.48 -1.39 -21.26
CA LYS A 282 9.74 -1.02 -21.89
C LYS A 282 10.58 -2.27 -22.10
N GLU A 283 11.30 -2.31 -23.20
CA GLU A 283 12.30 -3.35 -23.49
C GLU A 283 13.29 -3.46 -22.32
N PHE A 284 13.63 -4.69 -21.96
CA PHE A 284 14.56 -4.97 -20.88
C PHE A 284 15.36 -6.25 -21.15
N PHE A 285 14.67 -7.38 -21.33
CA PHE A 285 15.35 -8.60 -21.76
C PHE A 285 15.88 -8.45 -23.19
N PRO A 286 17.01 -9.11 -23.54
CA PRO A 286 17.50 -9.17 -24.91
C PRO A 286 16.42 -9.66 -25.88
N ALA A 287 16.50 -9.21 -27.13
CA ALA A 287 15.56 -9.66 -28.16
C ALA A 287 15.59 -11.19 -28.31
N GLY A 288 14.42 -11.82 -28.29
CA GLY A 288 14.27 -13.28 -28.35
C GLY A 288 14.34 -14.00 -27.00
N GLU A 289 14.71 -13.31 -25.92
CA GLU A 289 14.83 -13.89 -24.57
C GLU A 289 13.55 -13.78 -23.73
N GLY A 290 12.37 -13.63 -24.35
CA GLY A 290 11.09 -13.57 -23.65
C GLY A 290 10.86 -14.74 -22.68
N ILE A 291 9.93 -14.56 -21.74
CA ILE A 291 9.66 -15.54 -20.69
C ILE A 291 8.60 -16.52 -21.20
N CYS A 292 8.92 -17.80 -21.14
CA CYS A 292 8.07 -18.88 -21.61
C CYS A 292 7.66 -19.83 -20.49
N GLU A 293 6.69 -20.70 -20.78
CA GLU A 293 6.34 -21.82 -19.91
C GLU A 293 7.56 -22.71 -19.60
N GLY A 294 7.80 -22.91 -18.31
CA GLY A 294 8.94 -23.64 -17.75
C GLY A 294 10.07 -22.75 -17.24
N ASP A 295 10.14 -21.48 -17.62
CA ASP A 295 11.15 -20.55 -17.11
C ASP A 295 10.93 -20.25 -15.63
N VAL A 296 12.03 -20.06 -14.90
CA VAL A 296 12.07 -19.59 -13.52
C VAL A 296 12.66 -18.19 -13.49
N ILE A 297 11.90 -17.24 -12.95
CA ILE A 297 12.31 -15.85 -12.81
C ILE A 297 12.67 -15.58 -11.36
N GLY A 298 13.92 -15.24 -11.12
CA GLY A 298 14.41 -14.78 -9.82
C GLY A 298 14.24 -13.28 -9.67
N LEU A 299 13.75 -12.82 -8.53
CA LEU A 299 13.54 -11.40 -8.24
C LEU A 299 14.25 -11.04 -6.94
N GLU A 300 15.28 -10.21 -7.07
CA GLU A 300 15.99 -9.60 -5.93
C GLU A 300 15.51 -8.17 -5.73
N ILE A 301 15.31 -7.76 -4.47
CA ILE A 301 15.07 -6.37 -4.09
C ILE A 301 16.07 -5.95 -3.02
N GLN A 302 16.64 -4.75 -3.17
CA GLN A 302 17.41 -4.06 -2.14
C GLN A 302 16.61 -2.84 -1.68
N LEU A 303 16.52 -2.66 -0.37
CA LEU A 303 15.95 -1.48 0.27
C LEU A 303 16.96 -0.94 1.30
N PRO A 304 17.11 0.39 1.43
CA PRO A 304 17.92 0.96 2.50
C PRO A 304 17.34 0.62 3.88
N SER A 305 18.13 0.77 4.94
CA SER A 305 17.66 0.63 6.31
C SER A 305 16.45 1.51 6.62
N GLU A 306 15.55 0.99 7.45
CA GLU A 306 14.32 1.66 7.86
C GLU A 306 14.62 3.03 8.48
N ARG A 307 15.72 3.13 9.24
CA ARG A 307 16.22 4.40 9.79
C ARG A 307 16.45 5.45 8.70
N LEU A 308 17.09 5.08 7.60
CA LEU A 308 17.33 5.99 6.47
C LEU A 308 16.01 6.32 5.76
N GLN A 309 15.14 5.33 5.55
CA GLN A 309 13.81 5.54 4.98
C GLN A 309 13.01 6.57 5.78
N ARG A 310 13.00 6.47 7.12
CA ARG A 310 12.31 7.42 8.01
C ARG A 310 12.90 8.83 7.92
N LYS A 311 14.23 9.00 7.85
CA LYS A 311 14.86 10.31 7.59
C LYS A 311 14.39 10.92 6.26
N ILE A 312 14.31 10.10 5.21
CA ILE A 312 13.83 10.53 3.89
C ILE A 312 12.35 10.95 3.98
N MET A 313 11.50 10.14 4.63
CA MET A 313 10.08 10.45 4.81
C MET A 313 9.83 11.67 5.72
N ALA A 314 10.73 11.94 6.66
CA ALA A 314 10.72 13.16 7.48
C ALA A 314 11.27 14.41 6.75
N GLY A 315 11.87 14.25 5.56
CA GLY A 315 12.47 15.35 4.79
C GLY A 315 13.81 15.83 5.37
N GLN A 316 14.46 14.98 6.16
CA GLN A 316 15.72 15.26 6.88
C GLN A 316 16.94 14.62 6.21
N TYR A 317 16.74 13.94 5.07
CA TYR A 317 17.80 13.27 4.34
C TYR A 317 18.73 14.27 3.64
N HIS A 318 20.05 14.11 3.84
CA HIS A 318 21.08 14.90 3.19
C HIS A 318 22.14 13.97 2.54
N PRO A 319 22.22 13.90 1.19
CA PRO A 319 23.09 12.95 0.48
C PRO A 319 24.58 13.01 0.86
N ALA A 320 25.09 14.20 1.24
CA ALA A 320 26.49 14.37 1.62
C ALA A 320 26.83 13.86 3.03
N VAL A 321 25.84 13.62 3.89
CA VAL A 321 26.05 13.26 5.31
C VAL A 321 25.48 11.89 5.62
N ASP A 322 24.29 11.60 5.09
CA ASP A 322 23.64 10.30 5.24
C ASP A 322 24.25 9.32 4.23
N ALA A 323 25.39 8.74 4.61
CA ALA A 323 25.88 7.55 3.92
C ALA A 323 24.81 6.46 3.96
N ALA A 324 24.66 5.72 2.86
CA ALA A 324 23.72 4.62 2.81
C ALA A 324 24.16 3.50 3.76
N ASP A 325 23.28 3.15 4.70
CA ASP A 325 23.41 2.00 5.59
C ASP A 325 24.56 2.00 6.59
N GLU A 326 24.77 3.12 7.28
CA GLU A 326 25.43 3.02 8.59
C GLU A 326 24.52 2.19 9.54
N PRO A 327 25.05 1.20 10.28
CA PRO A 327 24.25 0.43 11.22
C PRO A 327 23.67 1.32 12.31
N PRO A 328 22.47 1.03 12.83
CA PRO A 328 21.94 1.77 13.97
C PRO A 328 22.90 1.65 15.14
N ARG A 329 23.06 2.75 15.89
CA ARG A 329 23.77 2.68 17.17
C ARG A 329 23.01 1.70 18.07
N PRO A 330 23.68 0.88 18.90
CA PRO A 330 23.00 -0.05 19.79
C PRO A 330 21.97 0.59 20.74
N THR A 331 22.10 1.90 20.99
CA THR A 331 21.20 2.70 21.83
C THR A 331 20.16 3.49 21.04
N ALA A 332 20.08 3.31 19.72
CA ALA A 332 19.07 3.99 18.91
C ALA A 332 17.69 3.43 19.28
N GLU A 333 16.75 4.33 19.59
CA GLU A 333 15.36 3.95 19.79
C GLU A 333 14.82 3.30 18.51
N GLY A 334 14.12 2.19 18.69
CA GLY A 334 13.44 1.51 17.60
C GLY A 334 12.30 2.37 17.03
N PRO A 335 11.90 2.12 15.79
CA PRO A 335 10.72 2.76 15.22
C PRO A 335 9.46 2.39 16.01
N ASN A 336 8.57 3.36 16.23
CA ASN A 336 7.28 3.07 16.85
C ASN A 336 6.33 2.44 15.82
N ILE A 337 5.68 1.33 16.20
CA ILE A 337 4.68 0.62 15.40
C ILE A 337 3.36 0.66 16.16
N VAL A 338 2.31 1.22 15.53
CA VAL A 338 1.01 1.44 16.16
C VAL A 338 -0.06 0.70 15.38
N ARG A 339 -0.71 -0.27 16.03
CA ARG A 339 -1.61 -1.22 15.37
C ARG A 339 -3.06 -1.04 15.82
N ASP A 340 -3.76 -0.13 15.15
CA ASP A 340 -5.20 0.04 15.36
C ASP A 340 -5.98 -1.07 14.68
N ARG A 341 -6.46 -2.00 15.50
CA ARG A 341 -7.15 -3.19 15.04
C ARG A 341 -8.26 -3.59 15.99
N VAL A 342 -9.39 -3.99 15.43
CA VAL A 342 -10.55 -4.45 16.19
C VAL A 342 -10.81 -5.92 15.86
N PRO A 343 -10.96 -6.81 16.85
CA PRO A 343 -11.39 -8.18 16.59
C PRO A 343 -12.83 -8.17 16.07
N ILE A 344 -13.09 -8.99 15.05
CA ILE A 344 -14.37 -9.23 14.42
C ILE A 344 -14.56 -10.74 14.23
N ARG A 345 -15.80 -11.19 14.06
CA ARG A 345 -16.10 -12.57 13.69
C ARG A 345 -16.60 -12.65 12.26
N PHE A 346 -16.15 -13.67 11.54
CA PHE A 346 -16.70 -14.05 10.26
C PHE A 346 -16.84 -15.56 10.23
N LYS A 347 -18.08 -16.05 10.13
CA LYS A 347 -18.40 -17.48 10.22
C LYS A 347 -17.76 -18.09 11.47
N ALA A 348 -16.91 -19.11 11.29
CA ALA A 348 -16.22 -19.82 12.37
C ALA A 348 -14.83 -19.24 12.71
N HIS A 349 -14.48 -18.07 12.17
CA HIS A 349 -13.15 -17.47 12.31
C HIS A 349 -13.21 -16.10 12.98
N THR A 350 -12.13 -15.76 13.67
CA THR A 350 -11.88 -14.46 14.30
C THR A 350 -10.77 -13.74 13.57
N TYR A 351 -11.02 -12.48 13.21
CA TYR A 351 -10.07 -11.63 12.49
C TYR A 351 -9.86 -10.33 13.24
N PHE A 352 -8.67 -9.75 13.10
CA PHE A 352 -8.48 -8.33 13.26
C PHE A 352 -8.85 -7.60 11.97
N GLU A 353 -9.80 -6.67 12.07
CA GLU A 353 -10.11 -5.68 11.05
C GLU A 353 -9.22 -4.43 11.28
N LYS A 354 -8.47 -4.04 10.26
CA LYS A 354 -7.61 -2.85 10.24
C LYS A 354 -8.00 -1.96 9.06
N ILE A 355 -7.87 -0.65 9.22
CA ILE A 355 -8.09 0.29 8.11
C ILE A 355 -6.99 0.10 7.07
N GLU A 356 -7.37 -0.03 5.80
CA GLU A 356 -6.42 -0.30 4.72
C GLU A 356 -5.77 0.99 4.18
N TYR A 357 -4.53 0.88 3.72
CA TYR A 357 -3.84 1.95 2.98
C TYR A 357 -4.45 2.14 1.60
N HIS A 358 -4.63 3.39 1.19
CA HIS A 358 -5.32 3.73 -0.06
C HIS A 358 -4.41 4.44 -1.06
N THR A 359 -4.83 4.43 -2.33
CA THR A 359 -4.16 5.22 -3.37
C THR A 359 -4.24 6.71 -3.05
N THR A 360 -3.23 7.44 -3.49
CA THR A 360 -3.06 8.86 -3.23
C THR A 360 -3.11 9.62 -4.54
N ARG A 361 -3.75 10.78 -4.53
CA ARG A 361 -3.86 11.64 -5.70
C ARG A 361 -2.49 11.96 -6.31
N GLU A 362 -1.48 12.15 -5.48
CA GLU A 362 -0.12 12.48 -5.90
C GLU A 362 0.50 11.39 -6.79
N LEU A 363 0.23 10.12 -6.51
CA LEU A 363 0.71 8.99 -7.31
C LEU A 363 -0.22 8.65 -8.49
N GLU A 364 -1.51 8.96 -8.39
CA GLU A 364 -2.44 8.91 -9.53
C GLU A 364 -2.07 9.97 -10.58
N ASP A 365 -1.75 11.20 -10.15
CA ASP A 365 -1.28 12.28 -11.01
C ASP A 365 0.08 11.94 -11.66
N LEU A 366 0.96 11.23 -10.94
CA LEU A 366 2.23 10.71 -11.50
C LEU A 366 1.99 9.67 -12.60
N MET A 367 0.97 8.82 -12.45
CA MET A 367 0.59 7.85 -13.46
C MET A 367 -0.05 8.51 -14.68
N HIS A 368 -0.91 9.52 -14.47
CA HIS A 368 -1.64 10.25 -15.50
C HIS A 368 -1.36 11.76 -15.46
N PRO A 369 -0.16 12.19 -15.90
CA PRO A 369 0.20 13.60 -15.83
C PRO A 369 -0.74 14.43 -16.72
N SER A 370 -1.49 15.34 -16.10
CA SER A 370 -2.35 16.27 -16.83
C SER A 370 -1.51 17.29 -17.60
N PRO A 371 -1.85 17.64 -18.85
CA PRO A 371 -1.12 18.65 -19.63
C PRO A 371 -1.03 20.02 -18.94
N SER A 372 -2.02 20.36 -18.11
CA SER A 372 -2.08 21.60 -17.32
C SER A 372 -1.38 21.53 -15.95
N ALA A 373 -1.15 20.33 -15.41
CA ALA A 373 -0.52 20.14 -14.09
C ALA A 373 1.01 20.25 -14.14
N ALA A 374 1.61 20.18 -15.33
CA ALA A 374 3.04 20.41 -15.56
C ALA A 374 3.54 21.79 -15.09
N ALA A 375 2.63 22.73 -14.78
CA ALA A 375 2.93 24.07 -14.26
C ALA A 375 2.89 24.18 -12.71
N SER A 376 2.61 23.09 -11.98
CA SER A 376 2.51 23.08 -10.51
C SER A 376 3.60 22.23 -9.85
N ALA A 377 3.73 22.29 -8.52
CA ALA A 377 4.85 21.79 -7.70
C ALA A 377 5.21 20.28 -7.83
N ASN A 378 4.46 19.51 -8.63
CA ASN A 378 4.74 18.12 -9.02
C ASN A 378 5.49 18.02 -10.38
N SER A 379 6.17 19.09 -10.82
CA SER A 379 6.88 19.14 -12.10
C SER A 379 8.21 18.37 -12.10
N HIS A 380 8.77 18.08 -10.93
CA HIS A 380 10.00 17.32 -10.81
C HIS A 380 9.73 15.81 -10.72
N PRO A 381 10.56 14.97 -11.36
CA PRO A 381 10.45 13.53 -11.22
C PRO A 381 10.67 13.11 -9.76
N PRO A 382 10.14 11.94 -9.35
CA PRO A 382 10.40 11.37 -8.04
C PRO A 382 11.90 11.31 -7.71
N HIS A 383 12.27 11.77 -6.52
CA HIS A 383 13.65 11.79 -6.03
C HIS A 383 13.68 11.87 -4.50
N PRO A 384 14.79 11.55 -3.81
CA PRO A 384 14.78 11.37 -2.35
C PRO A 384 14.38 12.61 -1.53
N THR A 385 14.66 13.81 -2.03
CA THR A 385 14.37 15.08 -1.34
C THR A 385 13.12 15.78 -1.87
N HIS A 386 12.23 15.05 -2.56
CA HIS A 386 11.03 15.64 -3.15
C HIS A 386 10.15 16.31 -2.09
N SER A 387 9.56 17.47 -2.41
CA SER A 387 8.71 18.22 -1.47
C SER A 387 7.51 17.38 -0.99
N THR A 388 6.79 16.78 -1.93
CA THR A 388 5.74 15.78 -1.70
C THR A 388 6.31 14.45 -1.20
N PRO A 389 5.95 13.97 0.02
CA PRO A 389 6.48 12.73 0.59
C PRO A 389 6.21 11.48 -0.25
N ALA A 390 5.02 11.36 -0.85
CA ALA A 390 4.65 10.23 -1.70
C ALA A 390 5.53 10.08 -2.96
N LEU A 391 6.19 11.16 -3.39
CA LEU A 391 7.10 11.21 -4.55
C LEU A 391 8.58 11.08 -4.13
N ARG A 392 8.88 10.84 -2.85
CA ARG A 392 10.25 10.60 -2.40
C ARG A 392 10.67 9.18 -2.75
N THR A 393 11.86 9.05 -3.31
CA THR A 393 12.45 7.75 -3.63
C THR A 393 13.47 7.32 -2.59
N LEU A 394 13.69 6.02 -2.51
CA LEU A 394 14.65 5.39 -1.63
C LEU A 394 16.01 5.26 -2.37
N PRO A 395 17.04 6.02 -2.01
CA PRO A 395 18.35 5.92 -2.63
C PRO A 395 18.94 4.52 -2.37
N ASN A 396 19.72 4.02 -3.34
CA ASN A 396 20.34 2.69 -3.32
C ASN A 396 19.36 1.51 -3.23
N SER A 397 18.06 1.77 -3.38
CA SER A 397 17.09 0.70 -3.61
C SER A 397 17.08 0.30 -5.08
N TYR A 398 16.90 -0.98 -5.33
CA TYR A 398 16.82 -1.51 -6.68
C TYR A 398 16.08 -2.85 -6.71
N ILE A 399 15.67 -3.26 -7.92
CA ILE A 399 15.20 -4.61 -8.22
C ILE A 399 16.12 -5.19 -9.28
N LYS A 400 16.65 -6.40 -9.05
CA LYS A 400 17.35 -7.20 -10.06
C LYS A 400 16.50 -8.39 -10.47
N VAL A 401 16.64 -8.79 -11.74
CA VAL A 401 15.87 -9.89 -12.32
C VAL A 401 16.82 -10.92 -12.91
N TYR A 402 16.53 -12.18 -12.64
CA TYR A 402 17.27 -13.33 -13.11
C TYR A 402 16.33 -14.23 -13.93
N LYS A 403 16.83 -14.87 -14.98
CA LYS A 403 16.12 -15.91 -15.74
C LYS A 403 16.93 -17.19 -15.65
N ASN A 404 16.35 -18.23 -15.06
CA ASN A 404 17.00 -19.53 -14.87
C ASN A 404 18.40 -19.40 -14.23
N GLY A 405 18.52 -18.52 -13.21
CA GLY A 405 19.76 -18.23 -12.49
C GLY A 405 20.69 -17.21 -13.15
N VAL A 406 20.46 -16.82 -14.41
CA VAL A 406 21.28 -15.83 -15.12
C VAL A 406 20.76 -14.43 -14.85
N LEU A 407 21.62 -13.52 -14.39
CA LEU A 407 21.27 -12.12 -14.18
C LEU A 407 20.94 -11.43 -15.52
N MET A 408 19.72 -10.95 -15.64
CA MET A 408 19.26 -10.19 -16.81
C MET A 408 19.52 -8.68 -16.64
N GLY A 409 19.60 -8.19 -15.40
CA GLY A 409 19.99 -6.83 -15.07
C GLY A 409 19.13 -6.21 -13.96
N THR A 410 19.21 -4.88 -13.84
CA THR A 410 18.52 -4.07 -12.82
C THR A 410 17.46 -3.19 -13.48
N PRO A 411 16.22 -3.67 -13.68
CA PRO A 411 15.19 -2.92 -14.40
C PRO A 411 14.72 -1.66 -13.67
N PHE A 412 14.79 -1.64 -12.33
CA PHE A 412 14.27 -0.57 -11.48
C PHE A 412 15.29 -0.19 -10.42
N GLU A 413 15.45 1.11 -10.21
CA GLU A 413 16.30 1.73 -9.20
C GLU A 413 15.55 2.92 -8.61
N ASN A 414 15.93 3.33 -7.40
CA ASN A 414 15.29 4.45 -6.69
C ASN A 414 13.77 4.26 -6.55
N LEU A 415 13.39 3.14 -5.94
CA LEU A 415 12.00 2.77 -5.66
C LEU A 415 11.30 3.84 -4.81
N LEU A 416 9.98 3.96 -4.93
CA LEU A 416 9.21 4.93 -4.13
C LEU A 416 9.20 4.56 -2.64
N GLY A 417 9.29 5.57 -1.77
CA GLY A 417 9.11 5.40 -0.34
C GLY A 417 7.68 5.00 0.00
N PHE A 418 7.53 4.16 1.02
CA PHE A 418 6.22 3.65 1.47
C PHE A 418 5.95 3.92 2.95
N LEU A 419 6.95 4.27 3.76
CA LEU A 419 6.68 4.59 5.17
C LEU A 419 5.87 5.89 5.27
N PRO A 420 5.05 6.08 6.31
CA PRO A 420 4.31 7.32 6.51
C PRO A 420 5.27 8.53 6.53
N PRO A 421 4.87 9.68 5.96
CA PRO A 421 3.52 10.00 5.45
C PRO A 421 3.32 9.69 3.95
N ALA A 422 4.18 8.87 3.31
CA ALA A 422 4.02 8.51 1.90
C ALA A 422 2.83 7.58 1.67
N SER A 423 2.60 6.62 2.57
CA SER A 423 1.38 5.82 2.65
C SER A 423 0.41 6.43 3.65
N ARG A 424 -0.88 6.44 3.29
CA ARG A 424 -1.97 6.97 4.14
C ARG A 424 -3.11 5.97 4.25
N PRO A 425 -3.69 5.77 5.44
CA PRO A 425 -4.89 4.96 5.58
C PRO A 425 -6.06 5.62 4.84
N MET A 426 -7.02 4.82 4.40
CA MET A 426 -8.27 5.32 3.82
C MET A 426 -8.97 6.30 4.78
N PRO A 427 -9.32 7.53 4.37
CA PRO A 427 -9.98 8.49 5.24
C PRO A 427 -11.36 8.01 5.71
N GLN A 428 -11.45 7.59 6.97
CA GLN A 428 -12.68 7.16 7.62
C GLN A 428 -12.58 7.28 9.15
N VAL A 429 -13.68 7.06 9.86
CA VAL A 429 -13.70 7.12 11.34
C VAL A 429 -12.70 6.12 11.92
N GLY A 430 -11.81 6.60 12.79
CA GLY A 430 -10.76 5.81 13.41
C GLY A 430 -9.45 5.73 12.60
N ALA A 431 -9.39 6.29 11.38
CA ALA A 431 -8.14 6.38 10.62
C ALA A 431 -7.20 7.42 11.25
N ARG A 432 -5.96 7.01 11.55
CA ARG A 432 -4.89 7.89 12.04
C ARG A 432 -3.76 7.94 11.02
N GLU A 433 -3.56 9.10 10.41
CA GLU A 433 -2.46 9.31 9.46
C GLU A 433 -1.10 9.39 10.18
N GLY A 434 -0.02 9.15 9.45
CA GLY A 434 1.35 9.27 9.99
C GLY A 434 1.82 8.07 10.84
N LEU A 435 0.95 7.09 11.09
CA LEU A 435 1.28 5.89 11.86
C LEU A 435 1.64 4.71 10.95
N ASP A 436 2.62 3.95 11.39
CA ASP A 436 3.09 2.71 10.74
C ASP A 436 2.57 1.52 11.54
N ASP A 437 1.84 0.63 10.88
CA ASP A 437 1.25 -0.55 11.51
C ASP A 437 2.10 -1.82 11.35
N GLY A 438 3.33 -1.66 10.83
CA GLY A 438 4.29 -2.75 10.62
C GLY A 438 4.11 -3.51 9.32
N MET A 439 3.03 -3.26 8.55
CA MET A 439 2.73 -4.00 7.31
C MET A 439 2.97 -3.20 6.03
N LEU A 440 3.53 -1.99 6.13
CA LEU A 440 3.99 -1.25 4.96
C LEU A 440 5.30 -1.83 4.43
N GLY A 441 5.40 -2.01 3.11
CA GLY A 441 6.57 -2.58 2.46
C GLY A 441 6.27 -3.03 1.03
N TYR A 442 7.22 -3.74 0.45
CA TYR A 442 7.04 -4.41 -0.84
C TYR A 442 6.75 -5.89 -0.64
N TYR A 443 5.74 -6.40 -1.33
CA TYR A 443 5.33 -7.80 -1.31
C TYR A 443 5.69 -8.46 -2.63
N PRO A 444 6.21 -9.70 -2.63
CA PRO A 444 6.19 -10.55 -3.81
C PRO A 444 4.77 -10.63 -4.37
N ALA A 445 4.62 -10.35 -5.66
CA ALA A 445 3.33 -10.28 -6.31
C ALA A 445 3.36 -10.97 -7.67
N VAL A 446 2.30 -11.70 -7.97
CA VAL A 446 2.10 -12.36 -9.27
C VAL A 446 0.73 -12.00 -9.79
N SER A 447 0.68 -11.65 -11.07
CA SER A 447 -0.57 -11.50 -11.82
C SER A 447 -0.67 -12.50 -12.93
N ILE A 448 -1.88 -13.00 -13.14
CA ILE A 448 -2.20 -14.13 -13.99
C ILE A 448 -3.40 -13.78 -14.87
N PHE A 449 -3.48 -14.37 -16.06
CA PHE A 449 -4.51 -14.06 -17.06
C PHE A 449 -4.88 -15.28 -17.89
N ARG A 450 -6.19 -15.53 -18.04
CA ARG A 450 -6.80 -16.55 -18.92
C ARG A 450 -6.11 -17.92 -18.86
N GLY A 451 -5.93 -18.47 -17.67
CA GLY A 451 -5.31 -19.77 -17.45
C GLY A 451 -3.78 -19.74 -17.37
N GLY A 452 -3.17 -18.55 -17.39
CA GLY A 452 -1.79 -18.36 -16.98
C GLY A 452 -1.62 -18.76 -15.51
N ALA A 453 -0.58 -19.51 -15.22
CA ALA A 453 -0.32 -20.04 -13.89
C ALA A 453 1.16 -19.94 -13.54
N ALA A 454 1.42 -19.74 -12.26
CA ALA A 454 2.78 -19.65 -11.74
C ALA A 454 2.88 -20.27 -10.36
N GLU A 455 4.04 -20.86 -10.10
CA GLU A 455 4.44 -21.44 -8.83
C GLU A 455 5.56 -20.59 -8.23
N VAL A 456 5.50 -20.30 -6.93
CA VAL A 456 6.49 -19.45 -6.24
C VAL A 456 7.33 -20.22 -5.24
N ASN A 457 8.58 -19.78 -5.12
CA ASN A 457 9.54 -20.30 -4.15
C ASN A 457 10.22 -19.14 -3.42
N PHE A 458 9.92 -19.02 -2.13
CA PHE A 458 10.46 -17.97 -1.26
C PHE A 458 11.78 -18.38 -0.60
N GLY A 459 12.28 -19.58 -0.88
CA GLY A 459 13.47 -20.15 -0.26
C GLY A 459 13.16 -21.07 0.93
N PRO A 460 14.21 -21.59 1.60
CA PRO A 460 15.62 -21.39 1.28
C PRO A 460 16.12 -22.22 0.07
N ASN A 461 15.35 -23.24 -0.34
CA ASN A 461 15.76 -24.17 -1.39
C ASN A 461 15.30 -23.68 -2.77
N PHE A 462 16.03 -22.74 -3.35
CA PHE A 462 15.74 -22.17 -4.67
C PHE A 462 15.99 -23.16 -5.82
N TRP A 463 15.23 -23.01 -6.90
CA TRP A 463 15.48 -23.72 -8.16
C TRP A 463 16.77 -23.24 -8.82
N TYR A 464 17.02 -21.92 -8.78
CA TYR A 464 18.21 -21.29 -9.34
C TYR A 464 18.79 -20.24 -8.37
N PRO A 465 19.43 -20.68 -7.27
CA PRO A 465 19.94 -19.78 -6.25
C PRO A 465 20.95 -18.78 -6.85
N PRO A 466 20.85 -17.48 -6.52
CA PRO A 466 21.80 -16.47 -6.98
C PRO A 466 23.16 -16.67 -6.29
N PRO A 467 24.28 -16.30 -6.95
CA PRO A 467 25.63 -16.56 -6.43
C PRO A 467 25.94 -15.85 -5.11
N ASP A 468 25.26 -14.72 -4.84
CA ASP A 468 25.46 -13.91 -3.64
C ASP A 468 24.56 -14.33 -2.45
N LEU A 469 23.74 -15.38 -2.59
CA LEU A 469 22.80 -15.79 -1.55
C LEU A 469 23.55 -16.20 -0.28
N ASP A 470 23.17 -15.61 0.85
CA ASP A 470 23.79 -15.83 2.17
C ASP A 470 25.30 -15.51 2.23
N VAL A 471 25.86 -14.87 1.21
CA VAL A 471 27.24 -14.41 1.19
C VAL A 471 27.33 -13.08 1.92
N VAL A 472 28.13 -13.04 2.99
CA VAL A 472 28.41 -11.80 3.73
C VAL A 472 29.18 -10.83 2.82
N PRO A 473 28.62 -9.66 2.49
CA PRO A 473 29.29 -8.73 1.60
C PRO A 473 30.54 -8.13 2.24
N THR A 474 31.59 -7.94 1.44
CA THR A 474 32.81 -7.22 1.85
C THR A 474 32.64 -5.71 1.82
N GLU A 475 31.67 -5.22 1.06
CA GLU A 475 31.33 -3.80 0.96
C GLU A 475 30.30 -3.42 2.03
N PRO A 476 30.53 -2.35 2.83
CA PRO A 476 29.63 -1.96 3.91
C PRO A 476 28.23 -1.52 3.45
N GLN A 477 28.08 -1.18 2.16
CA GLN A 477 26.83 -0.69 1.57
C GLN A 477 25.91 -1.82 1.06
N LYS A 478 26.38 -3.07 1.04
CA LYS A 478 25.60 -4.22 0.61
C LYS A 478 25.19 -5.02 1.84
N THR A 479 23.90 -5.23 1.99
CA THR A 479 23.35 -6.18 2.96
C THR A 479 23.38 -7.59 2.38
N THR A 480 23.55 -8.60 3.25
CA THR A 480 23.47 -10.02 2.87
C THR A 480 22.16 -10.31 2.15
N LEU A 481 22.23 -10.99 1.01
CA LEU A 481 21.06 -11.42 0.25
C LEU A 481 20.41 -12.60 0.96
N ARG A 482 19.14 -12.48 1.36
CA ARG A 482 18.39 -13.52 2.06
C ARG A 482 17.16 -13.96 1.29
N GLY A 483 16.69 -15.18 1.54
CA GLY A 483 15.41 -15.64 1.01
C GLY A 483 14.23 -15.00 1.74
N VAL A 484 13.15 -14.69 1.02
CA VAL A 484 11.90 -14.16 1.63
C VAL A 484 11.32 -15.10 2.70
N ALA A 485 11.64 -16.41 2.66
CA ALA A 485 11.24 -17.35 3.70
C ALA A 485 11.77 -17.02 5.10
N ASP A 486 12.92 -16.35 5.22
CA ASP A 486 13.40 -15.90 6.53
C ASP A 486 12.62 -14.68 7.02
N ARG A 487 12.19 -13.80 6.11
CA ARG A 487 11.32 -12.66 6.45
C ARG A 487 9.99 -13.13 7.04
N TYR A 488 9.44 -14.26 6.60
CA TYR A 488 8.22 -14.83 7.20
C TYR A 488 8.40 -15.08 8.70
N LYS A 489 9.54 -15.68 9.11
CA LYS A 489 9.83 -15.96 10.51
C LYS A 489 10.03 -14.67 11.31
N GLU A 490 10.73 -13.70 10.73
CA GLU A 490 10.92 -12.38 11.33
C GLU A 490 9.59 -11.66 11.54
N GLN A 491 8.70 -11.67 10.54
CA GLN A 491 7.38 -11.04 10.62
C GLN A 491 6.50 -11.68 11.71
N VAL A 492 6.51 -13.02 11.82
CA VAL A 492 5.79 -13.71 12.90
C VAL A 492 6.37 -13.35 14.27
N ALA A 493 7.70 -13.26 14.39
CA ALA A 493 8.34 -12.84 15.64
C ALA A 493 7.98 -11.39 16.01
N GLU A 494 8.00 -10.48 15.03
CA GLU A 494 7.55 -9.09 15.16
C GLU A 494 6.11 -9.01 15.64
N ASP A 495 5.18 -9.74 14.99
CA ASP A 495 3.77 -9.75 15.36
C ASP A 495 3.55 -10.16 16.82
N VAL A 496 4.25 -11.21 17.27
CA VAL A 496 4.19 -11.68 18.66
C VAL A 496 4.79 -10.66 19.63
N VAL A 497 5.94 -10.07 19.29
CA VAL A 497 6.59 -9.05 20.13
C VAL A 497 5.72 -7.80 20.24
N TYR A 498 5.13 -7.33 19.14
CA TYR A 498 4.21 -6.19 19.17
C TYR A 498 2.94 -6.52 19.97
N ASP A 499 2.43 -7.76 19.92
CA ASP A 499 1.31 -8.16 20.79
C ASP A 499 1.69 -8.04 22.27
N ILE A 500 2.90 -8.46 22.65
CA ILE A 500 3.38 -8.33 24.03
C ILE A 500 3.56 -6.85 24.41
N ILE A 501 4.08 -6.02 23.52
CA ILE A 501 4.25 -4.58 23.76
C ILE A 501 2.90 -3.90 23.96
N ASP A 502 1.91 -4.18 23.09
CA ASP A 502 0.56 -3.63 23.19
C ASP A 502 -0.13 -4.05 24.50
N GLU A 503 0.04 -5.32 24.93
CA GLU A 503 -0.46 -5.80 26.22
C GLU A 503 0.11 -4.99 27.38
N VAL A 504 1.43 -4.76 27.39
CA VAL A 504 2.11 -4.00 28.43
C VAL A 504 1.71 -2.53 28.40
N ASP A 505 1.60 -1.90 27.23
CA ASP A 505 1.14 -0.52 27.09
C ASP A 505 -0.28 -0.37 27.68
N PHE A 506 -1.17 -1.30 27.35
CA PHE A 506 -2.52 -1.30 27.90
C PHE A 506 -2.56 -1.57 29.41
N TRP A 507 -1.77 -2.52 29.91
CA TRP A 507 -1.66 -2.78 31.34
C TRP A 507 -1.11 -1.58 32.12
N MET A 508 -0.14 -0.84 31.56
CA MET A 508 0.38 0.39 32.14
C MET A 508 -0.67 1.50 32.18
N GLN A 509 -1.46 1.65 31.11
CA GLN A 509 -2.59 2.59 31.07
C GLN A 509 -3.67 2.26 32.12
N ASP A 510 -3.81 0.97 32.48
CA ASP A 510 -4.74 0.50 33.51
C ASP A 510 -4.19 0.68 34.94
N GLY A 511 -3.02 1.31 35.10
CA GLY A 511 -2.38 1.57 36.38
C GLY A 511 -1.41 0.48 36.86
N GLY A 512 -1.07 -0.49 36.00
CA GLY A 512 -0.04 -1.48 36.30
C GLY A 512 -0.41 -2.46 37.42
N HIS A 513 -1.68 -2.87 37.48
CA HIS A 513 -2.19 -3.80 38.47
C HIS A 513 -2.79 -5.04 37.81
N ASP A 514 -2.51 -6.22 38.37
CA ASP A 514 -3.11 -7.48 37.92
C ASP A 514 -4.60 -7.48 38.24
N SER A 515 -5.43 -7.18 37.23
CA SER A 515 -6.90 -7.23 37.32
C SER A 515 -7.47 -8.61 37.68
N ALA A 516 -6.62 -9.64 37.80
CA ALA A 516 -7.00 -11.04 38.03
C ALA A 516 -7.27 -11.42 39.50
N LEU A 517 -7.03 -10.54 40.49
CA LEU A 517 -7.14 -10.91 41.92
C LEU A 517 -8.23 -10.18 42.72
N GLY A 518 -9.07 -9.37 42.09
CA GLY A 518 -10.08 -8.56 42.80
C GLY A 518 -11.50 -8.80 42.31
N GLY A 519 -12.20 -9.79 42.89
CA GLY A 519 -13.66 -9.78 42.87
C GLY A 519 -14.19 -8.50 43.51
N ALA A 520 -15.19 -7.88 42.88
CA ALA A 520 -15.92 -6.68 43.29
C ALA A 520 -15.30 -5.32 42.89
N ASN A 521 -15.93 -4.73 41.87
CA ASN A 521 -16.33 -3.33 41.86
C ASN A 521 -15.23 -2.29 42.06
N VAL A 522 -14.11 -2.44 41.34
CA VAL A 522 -13.33 -1.25 40.97
C VAL A 522 -14.15 -0.55 39.89
N LYS A 523 -14.75 0.60 40.24
CA LYS A 523 -15.13 1.58 39.22
C LYS A 523 -13.84 1.96 38.51
N THR A 524 -13.51 1.25 37.44
CA THR A 524 -12.56 1.72 36.44
C THR A 524 -13.17 3.02 35.95
N GLU A 525 -12.63 4.17 36.35
CA GLU A 525 -12.90 5.39 35.61
C GLU A 525 -12.60 5.05 34.15
N ALA A 526 -13.57 5.29 33.28
CA ALA A 526 -13.50 4.89 31.89
C ALA A 526 -12.38 5.69 31.21
N VAL A 527 -11.16 5.19 31.24
CA VAL A 527 -10.04 5.80 30.54
C VAL A 527 -10.18 5.43 29.05
N ASN A 528 -10.60 6.43 28.27
CA ASN A 528 -10.32 6.60 26.84
C ASN A 528 -10.55 5.38 25.92
N LEU A 529 -11.79 4.88 25.92
CA LEU A 529 -12.24 3.85 24.98
C LEU A 529 -12.68 4.50 23.66
N ALA A 530 -12.23 3.95 22.53
CA ALA A 530 -12.83 4.24 21.22
C ALA A 530 -14.33 3.81 21.22
N PRO A 531 -15.20 4.34 20.33
CA PRO A 531 -16.62 4.00 20.30
C PRO A 531 -16.82 2.48 20.31
N GLY A 532 -17.36 1.96 21.42
CA GLY A 532 -17.51 0.53 21.66
C GLY A 532 -18.84 -0.01 21.17
N ARG A 533 -18.89 -1.32 20.90
CA ARG A 533 -20.14 -2.07 20.70
C ARG A 533 -20.29 -3.08 21.84
N GLU A 534 -21.53 -3.34 22.26
CA GLU A 534 -21.81 -4.36 23.27
C GLU A 534 -21.46 -5.77 22.79
N GLU A 535 -21.28 -5.97 21.48
CA GLU A 535 -20.85 -7.23 20.87
C GLU A 535 -19.77 -6.99 19.81
N ILE A 536 -18.88 -7.97 19.65
CA ILE A 536 -17.93 -8.01 18.53
C ILE A 536 -18.72 -8.06 17.21
N LYS A 537 -18.33 -7.22 16.26
CA LYS A 537 -18.94 -7.14 14.92
C LYS A 537 -18.91 -8.52 14.26
N GLU A 538 -20.07 -9.03 13.89
CA GLU A 538 -20.20 -10.20 13.01
C GLU A 538 -20.31 -9.72 11.56
N LEU A 539 -19.36 -10.13 10.74
CA LEU A 539 -19.34 -9.85 9.31
C LEU A 539 -20.18 -10.92 8.60
N VAL A 540 -21.11 -10.47 7.76
CA VAL A 540 -21.91 -11.32 6.89
C VAL A 540 -21.39 -11.15 5.46
N GLU A 541 -21.33 -12.23 4.70
CA GLU A 541 -20.98 -12.19 3.28
C GLU A 541 -22.16 -11.56 2.53
N ASP A 542 -21.93 -10.48 1.78
CA ASP A 542 -22.97 -9.91 0.91
C ASP A 542 -23.14 -10.88 -0.27
N ASP A 543 -24.33 -11.46 -0.45
CA ASP A 543 -24.68 -12.43 -1.51
C ASP A 543 -24.40 -11.93 -2.94
#